data_AF-A0A956X694-F1
#
_entry.id   AF-A0A956X694-F1
#
_cell.length_a   1.000
_cell.length_b   1.000
_cell.length_c   1.000
_cell.angle_alpha   90.00
_cell.angle_beta   90.00
_cell.angle_gamma   90.00
#
_symmetry.space_group_name_H-M   'P 1'
#
loop_
_entity.id
_entity.type
_entity.pdbx_description
1 polymer ?
#
loop_
_entity_poly.entity_id
_entity_poly.type
_entity_poly.pdbx_seq_one_letter_code
_entity_poly.pdbx_strand_id
1 'polypeptide(L)' 'NLEKVDFVDSTALATLVHSLKRCRELNGDLRLCQLQQSVRMVFELTRLDRFFEIFAQEEEAVQAFAR' A
#
# COMPACT_ATOMS: atom_id res chain seq x y z
N ASN A 1 -4.41 -0.99 6.13
CA ASN A 1 -3.55 -1.59 7.16
C ASN A 1 -3.23 -3.03 6.76
N LEU A 2 -1.94 -3.42 6.76
CA LEU A 2 -1.46 -4.76 6.42
C LEU A 2 -0.72 -5.49 7.57
N GLU A 3 -0.90 -5.07 8.83
CA GLU A 3 -0.21 -5.63 10.00
C GLU A 3 -0.35 -7.16 10.11
N LYS A 4 -1.53 -7.69 9.76
CA LYS A 4 -1.84 -9.13 9.86
C LYS A 4 -1.70 -9.87 8.53
N VAL A 5 -1.02 -9.27 7.56
CA VAL A 5 -0.84 -9.85 6.22
C VAL A 5 0.62 -10.29 6.08
N ASP A 6 0.84 -11.59 6.20
CA ASP A 6 2.18 -12.18 6.15
C ASP A 6 2.66 -12.51 4.72
N PHE A 7 1.74 -12.52 3.75
CA PHE A 7 2.02 -12.89 2.37
C PHE A 7 1.10 -12.16 1.39
N VAL A 8 1.66 -11.83 0.22
CA VAL A 8 0.92 -11.32 -0.95
C VAL A 8 1.39 -12.05 -2.20
N ASP A 9 0.45 -12.44 -3.06
CA ASP A 9 0.73 -13.02 -4.37
C ASP A 9 0.56 -11.99 -5.49
N SER A 10 0.73 -12.43 -6.74
CA SER A 10 0.55 -11.57 -7.91
C SER A 10 -0.86 -11.00 -8.03
N THR A 11 -1.88 -11.75 -7.60
CA THR A 11 -3.29 -11.32 -7.63
C THR A 11 -3.54 -10.19 -6.64
N ALA A 12 -3.02 -10.31 -5.42
CA ALA A 12 -3.10 -9.27 -4.40
C ALA A 12 -2.39 -7.99 -4.86
N LEU A 13 -1.17 -8.11 -5.42
CA LEU A 13 -0.44 -6.96 -5.95
C LEU A 13 -1.19 -6.27 -7.09
N ALA A 14 -1.70 -7.03 -8.07
CA ALA A 14 -2.48 -6.48 -9.17
C ALA A 14 -3.74 -5.76 -8.65
N THR A 15 -4.41 -6.33 -7.65
CA THR A 15 -5.59 -5.73 -7.02
C THR A 15 -5.27 -4.42 -6.32
N LEU A 16 -4.15 -4.34 -5.60
CA LEU A 16 -3.71 -3.10 -4.94
C LEU A 16 -3.38 -2.02 -5.96
N VAL A 17 -2.68 -2.37 -7.04
CA VAL A 17 -2.36 -1.44 -8.13
C VAL A 17 -3.63 -0.92 -8.82
N HIS A 18 -4.58 -1.80 -9.12
CA HIS A 18 -5.87 -1.40 -9.69
C HIS A 18 -6.67 -0.50 -8.73
N SER A 19 -6.67 -0.82 -7.44
CA SER A 19 -7.35 -0.02 -6.43
C SER A 19 -6.75 1.38 -6.32
N LEU A 20 -5.42 1.49 -6.29
CA LEU A 20 -4.72 2.79 -6.28
C LEU A 20 -5.08 3.63 -7.51
N LYS A 21 -5.01 3.01 -8.70
CA LYS A 21 -5.39 3.68 -9.95
C LYS A 21 -6.84 4.18 -9.88
N ARG A 22 -7.76 3.33 -9.42
CA ARG A 22 -9.18 3.67 -9.31
C ARG A 22 -9.44 4.80 -8.32
N CYS A 23 -8.77 4.81 -7.18
CA CYS A 23 -8.86 5.90 -6.21
C CYS A 23 -8.40 7.22 -6.85
N ARG A 24 -7.26 7.22 -7.54
CA ARG A 24 -6.73 8.43 -8.20
C ARG A 24 -7.62 8.94 -9.33
N GLU A 25 -8.26 8.05 -10.10
CA GLU A 25 -9.28 8.43 -11.10
C GLU A 25 -10.48 9.17 -10.48
N LEU A 26 -10.77 8.92 -9.21
CA LEU A 26 -11.85 9.56 -8.45
C LEU A 26 -11.34 10.74 -7.59
N ASN A 27 -10.14 11.26 -7.86
CA ASN A 27 -9.48 12.29 -7.07
C ASN A 27 -9.24 11.91 -5.59
N GLY A 28 -9.16 10.63 -5.30
CA GLY A 28 -8.73 10.09 -4.01
C GLY A 28 -7.32 9.50 -4.07
N ASP A 29 -6.92 8.82 -3.00
CA ASP A 29 -5.62 8.15 -2.92
C ASP A 29 -5.73 6.85 -2.09
N LEU A 30 -4.75 5.97 -2.22
CA LEU A 30 -4.68 4.72 -1.47
C LEU A 30 -3.30 4.59 -0.81
N ARG A 31 -3.31 4.47 0.51
CA ARG A 31 -2.11 4.44 1.35
C ARG A 31 -2.04 3.15 2.13
N LEU A 32 -0.83 2.65 2.30
CA LEU A 32 -0.58 1.40 3.02
C LEU A 32 0.18 1.69 4.31
N CYS A 33 -0.02 0.85 5.32
CA CYS A 33 0.69 0.94 6.58
C CYS A 33 0.95 -0.46 7.14
N GLN A 34 1.95 -0.56 8.02
CA GLN A 34 2.27 -1.77 8.77
C GLN A 34 2.51 -3.01 7.88
N LEU A 35 3.24 -2.83 6.76
CA LEU A 35 3.65 -3.98 5.96
C LEU A 35 4.60 -4.87 6.76
N GLN A 36 4.29 -6.16 6.83
CA GLN A 36 5.21 -7.18 7.30
C GLN A 36 6.46 -7.24 6.41
N GLN A 37 7.59 -7.68 6.98
CA GLN A 37 8.88 -7.69 6.28
C GLN A 37 8.83 -8.47 4.95
N SER A 38 8.15 -9.62 4.94
CA SER A 38 7.91 -10.43 3.74
C SER A 38 7.19 -9.65 2.65
N VAL A 39 6.10 -8.97 2.99
CA VAL A 39 5.30 -8.15 2.07
C VAL A 39 6.10 -6.95 1.58
N ARG A 40 6.85 -6.28 2.46
CA ARG A 40 7.72 -5.16 2.10
C ARG A 40 8.78 -5.57 1.07
N MET A 41 9.45 -6.71 1.26
CA MET A 41 10.43 -7.22 0.30
C MET A 41 9.79 -7.46 -1.08
N VAL A 42 8.58 -8.01 -1.12
CA VAL A 42 7.86 -8.20 -2.40
C VAL A 42 7.58 -6.87 -3.08
N PHE A 43 7.17 -5.84 -2.34
CA PHE A 43 6.95 -4.49 -2.88
C PHE A 43 8.24 -3.88 -3.44
N GLU A 44 9.36 -4.00 -2.73
CA GLU A 44 10.66 -3.48 -3.16
C GLU A 44 11.19 -4.21 -4.40
N LEU A 45 11.10 -5.54 -4.44
CA LEU A 45 11.52 -6.36 -5.58
C LEU A 45 10.71 -6.04 -6.85
N THR A 46 9.41 -5.79 -6.68
CA THR A 46 8.50 -5.43 -7.77
C THR A 46 8.50 -3.94 -8.08
N ARG A 47 9.25 -3.12 -7.33
CA ARG A 47 9.31 -1.66 -7.39
C ARG A 47 7.95 -0.98 -7.17
N LEU A 48 7.03 -1.66 -6.50
CA LEU A 48 5.71 -1.13 -6.16
C LEU A 48 5.78 -0.13 -5.00
N ASP A 49 6.80 -0.22 -4.16
CA ASP A 49 7.13 0.75 -3.10
C ASP A 49 7.19 2.20 -3.58
N ARG A 50 7.47 2.42 -4.87
CA ARG A 50 7.53 3.76 -5.48
C ARG A 50 6.18 4.35 -5.84
N PHE A 51 5.14 3.53 -5.92
CA PHE A 51 3.79 3.96 -6.34
C PHE A 51 2.86 4.22 -5.16
N PHE A 52 3.12 3.56 -4.04
CA PHE A 52 2.36 3.68 -2.80
C PHE A 52 3.08 4.56 -1.79
N GLU A 53 2.35 5.41 -1.10
CA GLU A 53 2.83 5.94 0.18
C GLU A 53 2.64 4.87 1.25
N ILE A 54 3.75 4.46 1.88
CA ILE A 54 3.79 3.36 2.85
C ILE A 54 4.27 3.90 4.19
N PHE A 55 3.46 3.73 5.23
CA PHE A 55 3.70 4.25 6.57
C PHE A 55 4.02 3.15 7.59
N ALA A 56 4.66 3.53 8.68
CA ALA A 56 4.98 2.60 9.76
C ALA A 56 3.74 2.33 10.62
N GLN A 57 2.95 3.37 10.91
CA GLN A 57 1.72 3.27 11.73
C GLN A 57 0.47 3.65 10.95
N GLU A 58 -0.69 3.16 11.41
CA GLU A 58 -1.98 3.48 10.80
C GLU A 58 -2.35 4.96 11.01
N GLU A 59 -2.06 5.51 12.19
CA GLU A 59 -2.33 6.90 12.51
C GLU A 59 -1.60 7.86 11.55
N GLU A 60 -0.34 7.56 11.20
CA GLU A 60 0.44 8.34 10.25
C GLU A 60 -0.19 8.35 8.85
N ALA A 61 -0.65 7.18 8.39
CA ALA A 61 -1.31 7.04 7.10
C ALA A 61 -2.62 7.83 7.04
N VAL A 62 -3.41 7.79 8.13
CA VAL A 62 -4.68 8.53 8.26
C VAL A 62 -4.42 10.03 8.28
N GLN A 63 -3.51 10.51 9.13
CA GLN A 63 -3.18 11.93 9.25
C GLN A 63 -2.69 12.52 7.93
N ALA A 64 -1.98 11.73 7.15
CA ALA A 64 -1.44 12.21 5.89
C ALA A 64 -2.56 12.55 4.88
N PHE A 65 -3.80 12.03 5.00
CA PHE A 65 -4.91 12.41 4.10
C PHE A 65 -5.44 13.83 4.35
N ALA A 66 -5.15 14.41 5.51
CA ALA A 66 -5.54 15.78 5.84
C ALA A 66 -4.57 16.84 5.29
N ARG A 67 -3.57 16.43 4.49
CA ARG A 67 -2.60 17.31 3.85
C ARG A 67 -3.09 17.82 2.50
#